data_AF-W9DNB8-F1
#
_entry.id   AF-W9DNB8-F1
#
_cell.length_a   1.000
_cell.length_b   1.000
_cell.length_c   1.000
_cell.angle_alpha   90.00
_cell.angle_beta   90.00
_cell.angle_gamma   90.00
#
_symmetry.space_group_name_H-M   'P 1'
#
loop_
_entity.id
_entity.type
_entity.pdbx_description
1 polymer ?
#
loop_
_entity_poly.entity_id
_entity_poly.type
_entity_poly.pdbx_seq_one_letter_code
_entity_poly.pdbx_strand_id
1 'polypeptide(L)'
;MSNSFEFLSGTINISAPLPDSLQEKGLDSFYEDPNNTQWGDVLCRVLYHESIHFWQFLSSGYIANLISEEWKRLNHFEQMNEIIPKSDFLKNFNQRPEDKTFSPYELTECWARYWDVHTRSPARIIKEEGIEIDESENQNNKLYGNYSWIEYDTIMQKGEDSHLYAQPYRWLLEKASGNSYLIALLFPIITHASFGSPDPVGVFTGCFERAAQEEILKEIMEHRSGNINFDWINSWTFAWNEIVLPTLEEKKLPIFTSGFDVIQRGALETHPIYREYPEKAQILLKFVRLANVLDVPGEDQFPDYSMENMENHAITEMAANNPWVIFALPGQPHYRNLLGHYLAPPNVNFRNFTYSSSRISNMWESEYRTNESAETFESASIKLTEKIRRFRAAEKAHSLGLPLDAFE
;
A
#
# COMPACT_ATOMS: atom_id res chain seq x y z
N MET A 1 -4.60 -22.15 -5.11
CA MET A 1 -4.26 -21.05 -4.21
C MET A 1 -4.71 -19.78 -4.89
N SER A 2 -5.59 -19.00 -4.27
CA SER A 2 -5.95 -17.66 -4.75
C SER A 2 -4.83 -16.68 -4.39
N ASN A 3 -4.67 -15.63 -5.19
CA ASN A 3 -3.79 -14.52 -4.87
C ASN A 3 -4.46 -13.65 -3.81
N SER A 4 -3.77 -13.38 -2.70
CA SER A 4 -4.32 -12.56 -1.61
C SER A 4 -3.29 -12.28 -0.51
N PHE A 5 -3.36 -11.08 0.07
CA PHE A 5 -2.79 -10.75 1.36
C PHE A 5 -3.78 -11.08 2.48
N GLU A 6 -3.41 -12.00 3.36
CA GLU A 6 -4.22 -12.32 4.54
C GLU A 6 -3.74 -11.49 5.73
N PHE A 7 -4.55 -10.51 6.12
CA PHE A 7 -4.18 -9.51 7.11
C PHE A 7 -3.97 -10.03 8.53
N LEU A 8 -4.55 -11.16 8.96
CA LEU A 8 -4.31 -11.66 10.33
C LEU A 8 -2.96 -12.37 10.43
N SER A 9 -2.58 -13.14 9.44
CA SER A 9 -1.34 -13.90 9.38
C SER A 9 -0.16 -13.10 8.83
N GLY A 10 -0.43 -12.02 8.09
CA GLY A 10 0.57 -11.27 7.34
C GLY A 10 1.08 -12.02 6.11
N THR A 11 0.36 -13.04 5.66
CA THR A 11 0.85 -13.91 4.60
C THR A 11 0.33 -13.44 3.24
N ILE A 12 1.24 -13.20 2.31
CA ILE A 12 0.90 -13.05 0.90
C ILE A 12 0.84 -14.45 0.28
N ASN A 13 -0.25 -14.77 -0.40
CA ASN A 13 -0.40 -16.02 -1.15
C ASN A 13 -0.35 -15.73 -2.64
N ILE A 14 0.47 -16.48 -3.37
CA ILE A 14 0.73 -16.28 -4.80
C ILE A 14 0.58 -17.61 -5.52
N SER A 15 -0.31 -17.65 -6.51
CA SER A 15 -0.61 -18.84 -7.30
C SER A 15 0.53 -19.24 -8.25
N ALA A 16 1.42 -18.29 -8.57
CA ALA A 16 2.60 -18.49 -9.40
C ALA A 16 3.77 -19.11 -8.60
N PRO A 17 4.68 -19.85 -9.26
CA PRO A 17 5.92 -20.29 -8.63
C PRO A 17 6.90 -19.12 -8.46
N LEU A 18 7.79 -19.20 -7.47
CA LEU A 18 8.95 -18.33 -7.33
C LEU A 18 10.00 -18.70 -8.37
N PRO A 19 10.51 -17.76 -9.19
CA PRO A 19 11.63 -17.98 -10.09
C PRO A 19 12.92 -18.33 -9.34
N ASP A 20 13.71 -19.27 -9.87
CA ASP A 20 14.97 -19.73 -9.26
C ASP A 20 15.93 -18.58 -8.94
N SER A 21 15.99 -17.58 -9.82
CA SER A 21 16.82 -16.38 -9.65
C SER A 21 16.45 -15.53 -8.43
N LEU A 22 15.17 -15.51 -8.01
CA LEU A 22 14.75 -14.82 -6.79
C LEU A 22 14.89 -15.70 -5.56
N GLN A 23 14.83 -17.02 -5.73
CA GLN A 23 15.12 -17.95 -4.63
C GLN A 23 16.57 -17.78 -4.12
N GLU A 24 17.52 -17.52 -5.03
CA GLU A 24 18.92 -17.27 -4.69
C GLU A 24 19.17 -15.87 -4.12
N LYS A 25 18.53 -14.84 -4.69
CA LYS A 25 18.78 -13.42 -4.35
C LYS A 25 17.91 -12.88 -3.21
N GLY A 26 16.81 -13.54 -2.88
CA GLY A 26 15.76 -13.01 -2.03
C GLY A 26 14.83 -12.04 -2.76
N LEU A 27 13.83 -11.53 -2.04
CA LEU A 27 12.81 -10.63 -2.61
C LEU A 27 13.27 -9.16 -2.70
N ASP A 28 14.41 -8.79 -2.14
CA ASP A 28 14.92 -7.41 -2.21
C ASP A 28 15.14 -6.98 -3.67
N SER A 29 15.74 -7.85 -4.49
CA SER A 29 15.91 -7.61 -5.94
C SER A 29 14.59 -7.44 -6.69
N PHE A 30 13.49 -7.99 -6.18
CA PHE A 30 12.17 -7.76 -6.75
C PHE A 30 11.67 -6.33 -6.47
N TYR A 31 11.86 -5.81 -5.25
CA TYR A 31 11.39 -4.48 -4.90
C TYR A 31 12.23 -3.35 -5.52
N GLU A 32 13.49 -3.61 -5.84
CA GLU A 32 14.33 -2.70 -6.63
C GLU A 32 13.77 -2.52 -8.04
N ASP A 33 13.55 -3.64 -8.74
CA ASP A 33 13.06 -3.67 -10.12
C ASP A 33 11.87 -4.63 -10.27
N PRO A 34 10.65 -4.21 -9.88
CA PRO A 34 9.46 -5.06 -9.98
C PRO A 34 9.04 -5.31 -11.44
N ASN A 35 9.66 -4.61 -12.38
CA ASN A 35 9.39 -4.71 -13.80
C ASN A 35 10.37 -5.62 -14.55
N ASN A 36 11.32 -6.24 -13.86
CA ASN A 36 12.26 -7.14 -14.51
C ASN A 36 11.51 -8.27 -15.23
N THR A 37 11.79 -8.46 -16.53
CA THR A 37 11.13 -9.49 -17.33
C THR A 37 11.44 -10.91 -16.84
N GLN A 38 12.52 -11.10 -16.07
CA GLN A 38 12.90 -12.40 -15.50
C GLN A 38 11.94 -12.89 -14.40
N TRP A 39 11.19 -11.97 -13.80
CA TRP A 39 10.22 -12.30 -12.73
C TRP A 39 8.95 -12.95 -13.29
N GLY A 40 8.62 -12.69 -14.56
CA GLY A 40 7.39 -13.13 -15.20
C GLY A 40 6.17 -12.27 -14.81
N ASP A 41 5.19 -12.21 -15.70
CA ASP A 41 4.11 -11.21 -15.63
C ASP A 41 3.20 -11.39 -14.40
N VAL A 42 2.84 -12.63 -14.05
CA VAL A 42 1.95 -12.93 -12.91
C VAL A 42 2.60 -12.58 -11.57
N LEU A 43 3.88 -12.88 -11.39
CA LEU A 43 4.61 -12.58 -10.16
C LEU A 43 4.72 -11.08 -9.94
N CYS A 44 5.10 -10.34 -10.98
CA CYS A 44 5.24 -8.88 -10.96
C CYS A 44 3.97 -8.19 -10.47
N ARG A 45 2.80 -8.58 -11.00
CA ARG A 45 1.53 -7.97 -10.62
C ARG A 45 1.17 -8.30 -9.18
N VAL A 46 1.10 -9.59 -8.88
CA VAL A 46 0.50 -10.06 -7.64
C VAL A 46 1.38 -9.74 -6.45
N LEU A 47 2.68 -10.03 -6.51
CA LEU A 47 3.55 -9.80 -5.35
C LEU A 47 3.57 -8.31 -4.96
N TYR A 48 3.67 -7.42 -5.95
CA TYR A 48 3.71 -6.00 -5.67
C TYR A 48 2.37 -5.46 -5.13
N HIS A 49 1.24 -5.83 -5.75
CA HIS A 49 -0.10 -5.45 -5.30
C HIS A 49 -0.36 -5.87 -3.85
N GLU A 50 -0.07 -7.13 -3.51
CA GLU A 50 -0.29 -7.65 -2.16
C GLU A 50 0.70 -7.06 -1.14
N SER A 51 1.93 -6.72 -1.55
CA SER A 51 2.87 -5.97 -0.71
C SER A 51 2.38 -4.55 -0.43
N ILE A 52 1.67 -3.91 -1.37
CA ILE A 52 1.03 -2.61 -1.12
C ILE A 52 -0.04 -2.75 -0.04
N HIS A 53 -0.91 -3.77 -0.07
CA HIS A 53 -1.87 -3.99 1.01
C HIS A 53 -1.22 -4.15 2.38
N PHE A 54 -0.06 -4.81 2.42
CA PHE A 54 0.72 -4.91 3.65
C PHE A 54 1.20 -3.53 4.15
N TRP A 55 1.76 -2.70 3.28
CA TRP A 55 2.22 -1.36 3.65
C TRP A 55 1.06 -0.39 3.97
N GLN A 56 -0.10 -0.56 3.31
CA GLN A 56 -1.34 0.14 3.65
C GLN A 56 -1.78 -0.22 5.07
N PHE A 57 -1.73 -1.49 5.47
CA PHE A 57 -2.02 -1.90 6.84
C PHE A 57 -1.08 -1.23 7.86
N LEU A 58 0.23 -1.24 7.60
CA LEU A 58 1.21 -0.65 8.51
C LEU A 58 1.01 0.87 8.68
N SER A 59 0.60 1.56 7.62
CA SER A 59 0.45 3.01 7.61
C SER A 59 -0.94 3.51 7.98
N SER A 60 -1.98 2.70 7.80
CA SER A 60 -3.38 3.08 8.08
C SER A 60 -3.82 2.67 9.48
N GLY A 61 -4.18 3.66 10.29
CA GLY A 61 -4.88 3.41 11.55
C GLY A 61 -6.24 2.74 11.35
N TYR A 62 -6.97 3.09 10.29
CA TYR A 62 -8.26 2.49 9.99
C TYR A 62 -8.14 0.98 9.72
N ILE A 63 -7.25 0.59 8.80
CA ILE A 63 -7.03 -0.82 8.46
C ILE A 63 -6.48 -1.57 9.69
N ALA A 64 -5.49 -1.02 10.39
CA ALA A 64 -4.94 -1.67 11.58
C ALA A 64 -5.99 -1.87 12.69
N ASN A 65 -6.95 -0.95 12.86
CA ASN A 65 -8.05 -1.15 13.81
C ASN A 65 -9.00 -2.28 13.37
N LEU A 66 -9.26 -2.46 12.08
CA LEU A 66 -10.04 -3.62 11.59
C LEU A 66 -9.35 -4.93 11.99
N ILE A 67 -8.03 -5.00 11.78
CA ILE A 67 -7.25 -6.21 12.09
C ILE A 67 -7.16 -6.42 13.60
N SER A 68 -7.06 -5.34 14.39
CA SER A 68 -7.10 -5.37 15.84
C SER A 68 -8.42 -5.95 16.36
N GLU A 69 -9.56 -5.61 15.76
CA GLU A 69 -10.85 -6.20 16.14
C GLU A 69 -10.95 -7.68 15.76
N GLU A 70 -10.53 -8.06 14.55
CA GLU A 70 -10.49 -9.47 14.13
C GLU A 70 -9.56 -10.30 15.04
N TRP A 71 -8.42 -9.73 15.43
CA TRP A 71 -7.48 -10.37 16.38
C TRP A 71 -8.10 -10.55 17.77
N LYS A 72 -8.82 -9.55 18.29
CA LYS A 72 -9.56 -9.67 19.56
C LYS A 72 -10.60 -10.79 19.50
N ARG A 73 -11.33 -10.90 18.39
CA ARG A 73 -12.35 -11.95 18.18
C ARG A 73 -11.71 -13.34 18.15
N LEU A 74 -10.58 -13.49 17.43
CA LEU A 74 -9.82 -14.74 17.40
C LEU A 74 -9.30 -15.12 18.79
N ASN A 75 -8.71 -14.18 19.53
CA ASN A 75 -8.21 -14.43 20.89
C ASN A 75 -9.34 -14.83 21.85
N HIS A 76 -10.50 -14.17 21.74
CA HIS A 76 -11.65 -14.54 22.56
C HIS A 76 -12.13 -15.96 22.25
N PHE A 77 -12.20 -16.33 20.97
CA PHE A 77 -12.52 -17.71 20.57
C PHE A 77 -11.53 -18.71 21.15
N GLU A 78 -10.23 -18.45 21.07
CA GLU A 78 -9.20 -19.34 21.62
C GLU A 78 -9.29 -19.50 23.14
N GLN A 79 -9.75 -18.48 23.86
CA GLN A 79 -9.82 -18.48 25.32
C GLN A 79 -11.14 -19.03 25.86
N MET A 80 -12.25 -18.68 25.21
CA MET A 80 -13.60 -18.91 25.71
C MET A 80 -14.37 -19.97 24.90
N ASN A 81 -13.84 -20.37 23.73
CA ASN A 81 -14.55 -21.20 22.75
C ASN A 81 -15.91 -20.61 22.36
N GLU A 82 -15.96 -19.29 22.22
CA GLU A 82 -17.16 -18.51 21.87
C GLU A 82 -16.87 -17.59 20.68
N ILE A 83 -17.86 -17.38 19.80
CA ILE A 83 -17.75 -16.48 18.64
C ILE A 83 -18.42 -15.15 18.98
N ILE A 84 -17.62 -14.08 19.07
CA ILE A 84 -18.15 -12.72 19.15
C ILE A 84 -18.60 -12.28 17.75
N PRO A 85 -19.84 -11.73 17.60
CA PRO A 85 -20.29 -11.16 16.34
C PRO A 85 -19.36 -10.06 15.82
N LYS A 86 -19.31 -9.88 14.49
CA LYS A 86 -18.60 -8.73 13.90
C LYS A 86 -19.24 -7.43 14.38
N SER A 87 -18.40 -6.46 14.72
CA SER A 87 -18.82 -5.08 14.97
C SER A 87 -19.39 -4.46 13.69
N ASP A 88 -20.09 -3.34 13.81
CA ASP A 88 -20.53 -2.59 12.64
C ASP A 88 -19.35 -1.98 11.89
N PHE A 89 -18.26 -1.65 12.60
CA PHE A 89 -17.00 -1.21 11.99
C PHE A 89 -16.44 -2.25 11.00
N LEU A 90 -16.38 -3.53 11.39
CA LEU A 90 -15.94 -4.63 10.53
C LEU A 90 -16.91 -4.92 9.38
N LYS A 91 -18.24 -4.82 9.62
CA LYS A 91 -19.25 -5.04 8.57
C LYS A 91 -19.18 -3.93 7.51
N ASN A 92 -19.00 -2.69 7.93
CA ASN A 92 -19.03 -1.53 7.05
C ASN A 92 -17.81 -1.43 6.13
N PHE A 93 -16.72 -2.16 6.41
CA PHE A 93 -15.55 -2.15 5.53
C PHE A 93 -15.87 -2.60 4.11
N ASN A 94 -16.65 -3.68 3.96
CA ASN A 94 -17.01 -4.27 2.66
C ASN A 94 -18.37 -3.82 2.13
N GLN A 95 -19.11 -3.03 2.92
CA GLN A 95 -20.44 -2.55 2.53
C GLN A 95 -20.32 -1.14 1.98
N ARG A 96 -21.14 -0.81 0.98
CA ARG A 96 -21.36 0.57 0.53
C ARG A 96 -22.54 1.12 1.33
N PRO A 97 -22.33 2.03 2.30
CA PRO A 97 -23.44 2.75 2.91
C PRO A 97 -24.27 3.48 1.84
N GLU A 98 -25.58 3.62 2.04
CA GLU A 98 -26.49 4.26 1.06
C GLU A 98 -26.08 5.71 0.72
N ASP A 99 -25.39 6.39 1.64
CA ASP A 99 -24.91 7.75 1.52
C ASP A 99 -23.51 7.87 0.88
N LYS A 100 -22.87 6.75 0.53
CA LYS A 100 -21.48 6.73 0.02
C LYS A 100 -21.37 6.08 -1.35
N THR A 101 -20.56 6.70 -2.21
CA THR A 101 -20.36 6.24 -3.59
C THR A 101 -19.65 4.89 -3.70
N PHE A 102 -18.80 4.56 -2.73
CA PHE A 102 -18.01 3.35 -2.66
C PHE A 102 -17.69 3.00 -1.20
N SER A 103 -17.30 1.76 -0.97
CA SER A 103 -16.90 1.25 0.35
C SER A 103 -15.42 1.57 0.65
N PRO A 104 -15.02 1.54 1.93
CA PRO A 104 -13.62 1.62 2.31
C PRO A 104 -12.78 0.52 1.67
N TYR A 105 -13.32 -0.70 1.51
CA TYR A 105 -12.63 -1.81 0.85
C TYR A 105 -12.30 -1.49 -0.62
N GLU A 106 -13.27 -0.99 -1.37
CA GLU A 106 -13.05 -0.60 -2.77
C GLU A 106 -12.02 0.52 -2.91
N LEU A 107 -11.99 1.46 -1.95
CA LEU A 107 -10.97 2.50 -1.92
C LEU A 107 -9.57 1.92 -1.61
N THR A 108 -9.46 0.92 -0.73
CA THR A 108 -8.20 0.20 -0.46
C THR A 108 -7.70 -0.53 -1.71
N GLU A 109 -8.59 -1.24 -2.42
CA GLU A 109 -8.26 -1.92 -3.67
C GLU A 109 -7.88 -0.94 -4.78
N CYS A 110 -8.60 0.18 -4.90
CA CYS A 110 -8.24 1.26 -5.82
C CYS A 110 -6.87 1.85 -5.49
N TRP A 111 -6.51 1.93 -4.21
CA TRP A 111 -5.21 2.43 -3.81
C TRP A 111 -4.07 1.48 -4.15
N ALA A 112 -4.27 0.17 -3.98
CA ALA A 112 -3.28 -0.82 -4.39
C ALA A 112 -3.14 -0.85 -5.91
N ARG A 113 -4.27 -0.88 -6.63
CA ARG A 113 -4.29 -0.89 -8.10
C ARG A 113 -3.67 0.36 -8.70
N TYR A 114 -3.91 1.53 -8.11
CA TYR A 114 -3.27 2.78 -8.52
C TYR A 114 -1.75 2.64 -8.61
N TRP A 115 -1.13 2.08 -7.57
CA TRP A 115 0.32 1.90 -7.51
C TRP A 115 0.82 0.77 -8.41
N ASP A 116 0.07 -0.32 -8.52
CA ASP A 116 0.33 -1.39 -9.49
C ASP A 116 0.47 -0.81 -10.91
N VAL A 117 -0.48 0.03 -11.32
CA VAL A 117 -0.46 0.64 -12.67
C VAL A 117 0.67 1.65 -12.84
N HIS A 118 0.88 2.54 -11.87
CA HIS A 118 1.95 3.55 -11.95
C HIS A 118 3.35 2.92 -11.97
N THR A 119 3.59 1.90 -11.15
CA THR A 119 4.89 1.24 -11.07
C THR A 119 5.16 0.38 -12.30
N ARG A 120 4.15 -0.31 -12.85
CA ARG A 120 4.37 -1.30 -13.92
C ARG A 120 4.22 -0.79 -15.34
N SER A 121 3.83 0.48 -15.50
CA SER A 121 3.43 1.12 -16.76
C SER A 121 2.07 0.64 -17.28
N PRO A 122 1.16 1.59 -17.62
CA PRO A 122 -0.12 1.27 -18.24
C PRO A 122 -0.02 0.39 -19.49
N ALA A 123 0.89 0.73 -20.41
CA ALA A 123 1.06 0.01 -21.67
C ALA A 123 1.36 -1.48 -21.46
N ARG A 124 2.14 -1.81 -20.41
CA ARG A 124 2.47 -3.19 -20.07
C ARG A 124 1.24 -3.93 -19.56
N ILE A 125 0.52 -3.36 -18.60
CA ILE A 125 -0.66 -4.00 -18.01
C ILE A 125 -1.75 -4.23 -19.06
N ILE A 126 -1.98 -3.29 -19.98
CA ILE A 126 -2.94 -3.47 -21.08
C ILE A 126 -2.61 -4.72 -21.88
N LYS A 127 -1.33 -4.90 -22.22
CA LYS A 127 -0.87 -6.06 -22.98
C LYS A 127 -1.03 -7.36 -22.18
N GLU A 128 -0.73 -7.34 -20.89
CA GLU A 128 -0.83 -8.51 -20.01
C GLU A 128 -2.29 -8.93 -19.74
N GLU A 129 -3.18 -7.96 -19.59
CA GLU A 129 -4.62 -8.19 -19.32
C GLU A 129 -5.45 -8.32 -20.61
N GLY A 130 -4.83 -8.14 -21.78
CA GLY A 130 -5.50 -8.27 -23.08
C GLY A 130 -6.59 -7.22 -23.30
N ILE A 131 -6.40 -6.01 -22.79
CA ILE A 131 -7.38 -4.92 -22.90
C ILE A 131 -7.28 -4.30 -24.30
N GLU A 132 -8.40 -4.23 -25.02
CA GLU A 132 -8.47 -3.53 -26.30
C GLU A 132 -8.55 -2.00 -26.07
N ILE A 133 -7.61 -1.24 -26.66
CA ILE A 133 -7.65 0.22 -26.71
C ILE A 133 -8.22 0.64 -28.07
N ASP A 134 -9.14 1.61 -28.08
CA ASP A 134 -9.57 2.24 -29.33
C ASP A 134 -8.39 3.00 -29.97
N GLU A 135 -7.95 2.55 -31.15
CA GLU A 135 -6.80 3.13 -31.86
C GLU A 135 -7.01 4.61 -32.22
N SER A 136 -8.26 5.08 -32.33
CA SER A 136 -8.58 6.46 -32.68
C SER A 136 -8.21 7.45 -31.56
N GLU A 137 -8.26 7.03 -30.30
CA GLU A 137 -7.87 7.83 -29.14
C GLU A 137 -6.34 7.86 -28.94
N ASN A 138 -5.64 6.81 -29.36
CA ASN A 138 -4.21 6.61 -29.08
C ASN A 138 -3.26 7.37 -30.04
N GLN A 139 -3.74 7.77 -31.23
CA GLN A 139 -2.90 8.48 -32.22
C GLN A 139 -2.50 9.91 -31.79
N ASN A 140 -3.30 10.58 -30.95
CA ASN A 140 -3.02 11.96 -30.52
C ASN A 140 -1.98 12.08 -29.39
N ASN A 141 -1.70 10.99 -28.65
CA ASN A 141 -0.87 11.04 -27.43
C ASN A 141 0.57 10.52 -27.58
N LYS A 142 0.93 9.91 -28.72
CA LYS A 142 2.31 9.39 -28.96
C LYS A 142 3.42 10.46 -29.02
N LEU A 143 3.06 11.75 -28.95
CA LEU A 143 4.01 12.86 -29.05
C LEU A 143 4.72 13.22 -27.74
N TYR A 144 4.31 12.69 -26.58
CA TYR A 144 4.79 13.13 -25.26
C TYR A 144 5.16 12.00 -24.27
N GLY A 145 5.98 11.05 -24.72
CA GLY A 145 6.63 10.07 -23.84
C GLY A 145 5.89 8.74 -23.68
N ASN A 146 6.53 7.80 -22.97
CA ASN A 146 6.10 6.39 -22.85
C ASN A 146 4.92 6.14 -21.89
N TYR A 147 4.34 7.18 -21.27
CA TYR A 147 3.23 7.07 -20.32
C TYR A 147 1.99 7.76 -20.88
N SER A 148 0.97 6.99 -21.27
CA SER A 148 -0.29 7.53 -21.79
C SER A 148 -1.35 7.59 -20.70
N TRP A 149 -1.87 8.79 -20.43
CA TRP A 149 -3.00 8.99 -19.52
C TRP A 149 -4.25 8.22 -19.97
N ILE A 150 -4.47 8.08 -21.28
CA ILE A 150 -5.59 7.29 -21.82
C ILE A 150 -5.44 5.81 -21.47
N GLU A 151 -4.22 5.28 -21.56
CA GLU A 151 -3.94 3.89 -21.19
C GLU A 151 -4.16 3.69 -19.69
N TYR A 152 -3.67 4.63 -18.88
CA TYR A 152 -3.87 4.62 -17.43
C TYR A 152 -5.36 4.61 -17.06
N ASP A 153 -6.11 5.58 -17.59
CA ASP A 153 -7.55 5.72 -17.33
C ASP A 153 -8.33 4.49 -17.80
N THR A 154 -7.93 3.91 -18.93
CA THR A 154 -8.55 2.70 -19.48
C THR A 154 -8.39 1.52 -18.52
N ILE A 155 -7.18 1.29 -18.01
CA ILE A 155 -6.90 0.18 -17.09
C ILE A 155 -7.62 0.37 -15.76
N MET A 156 -7.57 1.58 -15.21
CA MET A 156 -8.24 1.88 -13.94
C MET A 156 -9.77 1.75 -14.05
N GLN A 157 -10.34 1.82 -15.25
CA GLN A 157 -11.79 1.67 -15.48
C GLN A 157 -12.22 0.28 -15.95
N LYS A 158 -11.38 -0.44 -16.69
CA LYS A 158 -11.74 -1.67 -17.42
C LYS A 158 -10.85 -2.88 -17.12
N GLY A 159 -9.79 -2.72 -16.32
CA GLY A 159 -8.86 -3.80 -16.04
C GLY A 159 -9.49 -4.98 -15.30
N GLU A 160 -8.69 -6.03 -15.13
CA GLU A 160 -9.06 -7.20 -14.31
C GLU A 160 -9.49 -6.75 -12.92
N ASP A 161 -10.54 -7.34 -12.35
CA ASP A 161 -11.11 -6.95 -11.06
C ASP A 161 -11.60 -5.50 -10.95
N SER A 162 -11.85 -4.81 -12.07
CA SER A 162 -12.43 -3.45 -12.08
C SER A 162 -13.74 -3.30 -11.29
N HIS A 163 -14.47 -4.39 -11.04
CA HIS A 163 -15.62 -4.38 -10.15
C HIS A 163 -15.29 -4.04 -8.68
N LEU A 164 -14.03 -4.19 -8.26
CA LEU A 164 -13.52 -3.89 -6.92
C LEU A 164 -12.94 -2.48 -6.79
N TYR A 165 -12.24 -1.97 -7.80
CA TYR A 165 -11.52 -0.69 -7.68
C TYR A 165 -11.97 0.42 -8.62
N ALA A 166 -12.70 0.12 -9.69
CA ALA A 166 -12.98 1.15 -10.70
C ALA A 166 -13.98 2.20 -10.21
N GLN A 167 -14.83 1.87 -9.24
CA GLN A 167 -15.87 2.80 -8.76
C GLN A 167 -15.29 4.07 -8.11
N PRO A 168 -14.34 3.99 -7.15
CA PRO A 168 -13.62 5.17 -6.66
C PRO A 168 -12.98 5.98 -7.80
N TYR A 169 -12.33 5.31 -8.74
CA TYR A 169 -11.63 5.99 -9.82
C TYR A 169 -12.56 6.71 -10.81
N ARG A 170 -13.69 6.09 -11.19
CA ARG A 170 -14.72 6.73 -12.03
C ARG A 170 -15.29 7.99 -11.38
N TRP A 171 -15.51 7.94 -10.06
CA TRP A 171 -15.95 9.11 -9.30
C TRP A 171 -14.91 10.24 -9.35
N LEU A 172 -13.61 9.92 -9.26
CA LEU A 172 -12.54 10.92 -9.39
C LEU A 172 -12.53 11.55 -10.78
N LEU A 173 -12.64 10.76 -11.85
CA LEU A 173 -12.70 11.26 -13.23
C LEU A 173 -13.88 12.21 -13.44
N GLU A 174 -15.05 11.87 -12.90
CA GLU A 174 -16.22 12.74 -12.94
C GLU A 174 -15.94 14.08 -12.23
N LYS A 175 -15.43 14.04 -11.00
CA LYS A 175 -15.16 15.23 -10.19
C LYS A 175 -14.02 16.10 -10.75
N ALA A 176 -13.04 15.48 -11.38
CA ALA A 176 -11.92 16.16 -12.01
C ALA A 176 -12.24 16.65 -13.43
N SER A 177 -13.48 16.47 -13.92
CA SER A 177 -13.86 16.77 -15.32
C SER A 177 -12.91 16.12 -16.34
N GLY A 178 -12.48 14.88 -16.07
CA GLY A 178 -11.53 14.13 -16.89
C GLY A 178 -10.06 14.54 -16.74
N ASN A 179 -9.68 15.34 -15.75
CA ASN A 179 -8.28 15.69 -15.50
C ASN A 179 -7.54 14.57 -14.75
N SER A 180 -7.03 13.59 -15.50
CA SER A 180 -6.32 12.42 -14.98
C SER A 180 -5.00 12.76 -14.29
N TYR A 181 -4.35 13.85 -14.70
CA TYR A 181 -3.12 14.33 -14.05
C TYR A 181 -3.39 14.80 -12.61
N LEU A 182 -4.47 15.57 -12.37
CA LEU A 182 -4.88 15.96 -11.02
C LEU A 182 -5.13 14.72 -10.14
N ILE A 183 -5.80 13.71 -10.70
CA ILE A 183 -6.09 12.46 -10.00
C ILE A 183 -4.78 11.77 -9.63
N ALA A 184 -3.89 11.57 -10.60
CA ALA A 184 -2.59 10.94 -10.35
C ALA A 184 -1.78 11.71 -9.29
N LEU A 185 -1.79 13.03 -9.32
CA LEU A 185 -1.03 13.82 -8.38
C LEU A 185 -1.55 13.70 -6.94
N LEU A 186 -2.87 13.78 -6.74
CA LEU A 186 -3.44 13.94 -5.40
C LEU A 186 -3.98 12.65 -4.79
N PHE A 187 -4.40 11.70 -5.62
CA PHE A 187 -5.00 10.45 -5.14
C PHE A 187 -4.17 9.74 -4.06
N PRO A 188 -2.85 9.51 -4.22
CA PRO A 188 -2.11 8.78 -3.19
C PRO A 188 -2.03 9.54 -1.85
N ILE A 189 -1.92 10.86 -1.90
CA ILE A 189 -1.81 11.73 -0.71
C ILE A 189 -3.15 11.75 0.04
N ILE A 190 -4.23 12.05 -0.68
CA ILE A 190 -5.59 12.12 -0.12
C ILE A 190 -6.03 10.75 0.41
N THR A 191 -5.75 9.68 -0.33
CA THR A 191 -6.11 8.33 0.11
C THR A 191 -5.37 7.96 1.39
N HIS A 192 -4.04 8.13 1.42
CA HIS A 192 -3.24 7.87 2.62
C HIS A 192 -3.79 8.62 3.84
N ALA A 193 -4.05 9.91 3.72
CA ALA A 193 -4.59 10.73 4.81
C ALA A 193 -5.99 10.27 5.25
N SER A 194 -6.86 9.91 4.30
CA SER A 194 -8.23 9.49 4.59
C SER A 194 -8.30 8.24 5.47
N PHE A 195 -7.35 7.32 5.27
CA PHE A 195 -7.19 6.09 6.04
C PHE A 195 -6.58 6.31 7.44
N GLY A 196 -6.25 7.56 7.78
CA GLY A 196 -6.00 8.06 9.14
C GLY A 196 -7.26 8.57 9.84
N SER A 197 -8.46 8.15 9.43
CA SER A 197 -9.73 8.56 10.04
C SER A 197 -10.69 7.36 10.21
N PRO A 198 -11.71 7.45 11.09
CA PRO A 198 -12.79 6.46 11.16
C PRO A 198 -13.73 6.46 9.95
N ASP A 199 -13.64 7.47 9.08
CA ASP A 199 -14.50 7.63 7.91
C ASP A 199 -13.65 7.92 6.65
N PRO A 200 -12.89 6.91 6.16
CA PRO A 200 -11.96 7.12 5.06
C PRO A 200 -12.65 7.60 3.79
N VAL A 201 -13.81 7.04 3.43
CA VAL A 201 -14.54 7.46 2.23
C VAL A 201 -15.05 8.91 2.35
N GLY A 202 -15.59 9.29 3.51
CA GLY A 202 -16.07 10.65 3.73
C GLY A 202 -14.94 11.68 3.71
N VAL A 203 -13.80 11.38 4.33
CA VAL A 203 -12.60 12.25 4.28
C VAL A 203 -12.04 12.32 2.87
N PHE A 204 -11.88 11.19 2.20
CA PHE A 204 -11.37 11.10 0.83
C PHE A 204 -12.19 11.97 -0.14
N THR A 205 -13.51 11.79 -0.13
CA THR A 205 -14.42 12.54 -1.01
C THR A 205 -14.38 14.04 -0.71
N GLY A 206 -14.41 14.43 0.56
CA GLY A 206 -14.31 15.84 0.96
C GLY A 206 -12.99 16.50 0.53
N CYS A 207 -11.87 15.79 0.70
CA CYS A 207 -10.57 16.26 0.26
C CYS A 207 -10.52 16.44 -1.26
N PHE A 208 -11.02 15.47 -2.03
CA PHE A 208 -10.95 15.55 -3.49
C PHE A 208 -11.90 16.62 -4.06
N GLU A 209 -13.09 16.79 -3.47
CA GLU A 209 -14.00 17.88 -3.86
C GLU A 209 -13.40 19.26 -3.58
N ARG A 210 -12.69 19.40 -2.46
CA ARG A 210 -11.91 20.61 -2.17
C ARG A 210 -10.79 20.81 -3.20
N ALA A 211 -10.03 19.76 -3.50
CA ALA A 211 -8.96 19.82 -4.51
C ALA A 211 -9.45 20.23 -5.91
N ALA A 212 -10.70 19.88 -6.25
CA ALA A 212 -11.34 20.22 -7.51
C ALA A 212 -11.86 21.67 -7.57
N GLN A 213 -11.75 22.45 -6.49
CA GLN A 213 -12.09 23.88 -6.50
C GLN A 213 -11.12 24.64 -7.42
N GLU A 214 -11.64 25.60 -8.19
CA GLU A 214 -10.90 26.27 -9.26
C GLU A 214 -9.60 26.93 -8.79
N GLU A 215 -9.62 27.57 -7.61
CA GLU A 215 -8.45 28.25 -7.03
C GLU A 215 -7.32 27.26 -6.70
N ILE A 216 -7.66 26.18 -5.99
CA ILE A 216 -6.70 25.12 -5.60
C ILE A 216 -6.20 24.40 -6.85
N LEU A 217 -7.09 24.05 -7.78
CA LEU A 217 -6.73 23.39 -9.02
C LEU A 217 -5.73 24.22 -9.82
N LYS A 218 -5.97 25.53 -9.95
CA LYS A 218 -5.07 26.43 -10.67
C LYS A 218 -3.68 26.45 -10.02
N GLU A 219 -3.62 26.57 -8.70
CA GLU A 219 -2.33 26.59 -7.98
C GLU A 219 -1.54 25.29 -8.18
N ILE A 220 -2.19 24.13 -8.10
CA ILE A 220 -1.54 22.84 -8.36
C ILE A 220 -1.01 22.76 -9.79
N MET A 221 -1.82 23.20 -10.77
CA MET A 221 -1.44 23.12 -12.19
C MET A 221 -0.31 24.10 -12.56
N GLU A 222 -0.17 25.22 -11.85
CA GLU A 222 0.90 26.21 -12.07
C GLU A 222 2.29 25.71 -11.64
N HIS A 223 2.36 24.79 -10.67
CA HIS A 223 3.61 24.29 -10.09
C HIS A 223 4.08 22.93 -10.65
N ARG A 224 3.45 22.43 -11.72
CA ARG A 224 3.84 21.16 -12.33
C ARG A 224 5.22 21.22 -12.99
N SER A 225 6.06 20.24 -12.70
CA SER A 225 7.34 20.02 -13.37
C SER A 225 7.20 19.20 -14.65
N GLY A 226 6.12 18.42 -14.77
CA GLY A 226 5.92 17.46 -15.85
C GLY A 226 6.58 16.09 -15.58
N ASN A 227 7.23 15.93 -14.42
CA ASN A 227 7.66 14.64 -13.89
C ASN A 227 6.84 14.32 -12.64
N ILE A 228 5.96 13.32 -12.76
CA ILE A 228 5.02 12.94 -11.70
C ILE A 228 5.71 12.57 -10.38
N ASN A 229 6.93 12.01 -10.42
CA ASN A 229 7.67 11.67 -9.20
C ASN A 229 8.05 12.92 -8.42
N PHE A 230 8.52 13.97 -9.09
CA PHE A 230 8.80 15.26 -8.46
C PHE A 230 7.50 15.95 -8.03
N ASP A 231 6.47 15.88 -8.88
CA ASP A 231 5.22 16.57 -8.62
C ASP A 231 4.53 16.01 -7.37
N TRP A 232 4.59 14.70 -7.10
CA TRP A 232 4.12 14.12 -5.84
C TRP A 232 4.83 14.69 -4.61
N ILE A 233 6.15 14.82 -4.66
CA ILE A 233 6.94 15.37 -3.55
C ILE A 233 6.64 16.85 -3.35
N ASN A 234 6.65 17.64 -4.43
CA ASN A 234 6.40 19.08 -4.37
C ASN A 234 4.96 19.39 -3.90
N SER A 235 4.01 18.55 -4.28
CA SER A 235 2.59 18.73 -3.91
C SER A 235 2.27 18.23 -2.51
N TRP A 236 3.16 17.46 -1.87
CA TRP A 236 2.90 16.83 -0.57
C TRP A 236 2.48 17.84 0.50
N THR A 237 3.32 18.85 0.74
CA THR A 237 3.08 19.87 1.77
C THR A 237 1.87 20.71 1.44
N PHE A 238 1.71 21.11 0.18
CA PHE A 238 0.56 21.89 -0.30
C PHE A 238 -0.75 21.13 -0.09
N ALA A 239 -0.84 19.89 -0.62
CA ALA A 239 -2.02 19.06 -0.49
C ALA A 239 -2.34 18.77 0.98
N TRP A 240 -1.32 18.58 1.82
CA TRP A 240 -1.55 18.38 3.24
C TRP A 240 -2.18 19.61 3.92
N ASN A 241 -1.61 20.79 3.69
CA ASN A 241 -2.01 22.02 4.37
C ASN A 241 -3.31 22.62 3.85
N GLU A 242 -3.48 22.64 2.53
CA GLU A 242 -4.60 23.33 1.88
C GLU A 242 -5.80 22.41 1.65
N ILE A 243 -5.58 21.09 1.58
CA ILE A 243 -6.62 20.12 1.23
C ILE A 243 -6.98 19.21 2.41
N VAL A 244 -5.99 18.48 2.93
CA VAL A 244 -6.21 17.42 3.93
C VAL A 244 -6.58 18.01 5.29
N LEU A 245 -5.71 18.85 5.87
CA LEU A 245 -5.90 19.37 7.22
C LEU A 245 -7.25 20.09 7.39
N PRO A 246 -7.66 21.02 6.50
CA PRO A 246 -8.90 21.73 6.72
C PRO A 246 -10.13 20.81 6.54
N THR A 247 -10.04 19.79 5.67
CA THR A 247 -11.11 18.79 5.53
C THR A 247 -11.28 17.97 6.82
N LEU A 248 -10.17 17.58 7.46
CA LEU A 248 -10.20 16.87 8.74
C LEU A 248 -10.79 17.76 9.85
N GLU A 249 -10.40 19.03 9.90
CA GLU A 249 -10.90 20.02 10.88
C GLU A 249 -12.42 20.25 10.74
N GLU A 250 -12.90 20.43 9.51
CA GLU A 250 -14.34 20.64 9.24
C GLU A 250 -15.19 19.45 9.65
N LYS A 251 -14.71 18.23 9.40
CA LYS A 251 -15.43 17.00 9.76
C LYS A 251 -15.39 16.68 11.25
N LYS A 252 -14.50 17.32 12.02
CA LYS A 252 -14.34 17.12 13.47
C LYS A 252 -14.16 15.65 13.85
N LEU A 253 -13.51 14.87 12.98
CA LEU A 253 -13.29 13.46 13.20
C LEU A 253 -12.08 13.24 14.11
N PRO A 254 -12.10 12.21 14.96
CA PRO A 254 -10.89 11.80 15.64
C PRO A 254 -9.87 11.34 14.59
N ILE A 255 -8.64 11.83 14.70
CA ILE A 255 -7.55 11.38 13.85
C ILE A 255 -7.14 10.00 14.37
N PHE A 256 -7.33 8.98 13.53
CA PHE A 256 -6.66 7.71 13.77
C PHE A 256 -5.17 7.93 13.54
N THR A 257 -4.40 7.41 14.48
CA THR A 257 -2.93 7.38 14.39
C THR A 257 -2.48 6.41 13.31
N SER A 258 -1.17 6.26 13.10
CA SER A 258 -0.64 5.30 12.12
C SER A 258 -1.02 3.85 12.49
N GLY A 259 -0.94 2.93 11.53
CA GLY A 259 -1.10 1.49 11.83
C GLY A 259 -0.07 1.00 12.86
N PHE A 260 1.15 1.53 12.84
CA PHE A 260 2.17 1.27 13.86
C PHE A 260 1.73 1.67 15.28
N ASP A 261 1.05 2.80 15.44
CA ASP A 261 0.54 3.21 16.75
C ASP A 261 -0.55 2.25 17.26
N VAL A 262 -1.41 1.75 16.37
CA VAL A 262 -2.43 0.73 16.70
C VAL A 262 -1.76 -0.58 17.10
N ILE A 263 -0.66 -0.95 16.43
CA ILE A 263 0.14 -2.12 16.80
C ILE A 263 0.75 -1.94 18.19
N GLN A 264 1.38 -0.80 18.48
CA GLN A 264 2.08 -0.56 19.74
C GLN A 264 1.15 -0.41 20.95
N ARG A 265 -0.04 0.16 20.77
CA ARG A 265 -0.93 0.55 21.89
C ARG A 265 -2.20 -0.31 22.00
N GLY A 266 -2.44 -1.18 21.01
CA GLY A 266 -3.68 -1.93 20.87
C GLY A 266 -3.51 -3.43 21.14
N ALA A 267 -4.54 -4.21 20.79
CA ALA A 267 -4.51 -5.66 20.95
C ALA A 267 -3.43 -6.35 20.10
N LEU A 268 -3.00 -5.68 19.03
CA LEU A 268 -1.95 -6.15 18.12
C LEU A 268 -0.55 -6.09 18.75
N GLU A 269 -0.35 -5.50 19.93
CA GLU A 269 0.94 -5.51 20.65
C GLU A 269 1.37 -6.95 20.98
N THR A 270 0.40 -7.84 21.17
CA THR A 270 0.62 -9.27 21.43
C THR A 270 0.63 -10.12 20.17
N HIS A 271 0.43 -9.51 19.00
CA HIS A 271 0.38 -10.24 17.73
C HIS A 271 1.74 -10.87 17.43
N PRO A 272 1.83 -12.19 17.17
CA PRO A 272 3.12 -12.88 17.06
C PRO A 272 3.96 -12.42 15.85
N ILE A 273 3.33 -11.78 14.87
CA ILE A 273 4.00 -11.25 13.67
C ILE A 273 4.19 -9.73 13.75
N TYR A 274 3.13 -8.99 14.09
CA TYR A 274 3.10 -7.55 13.85
C TYR A 274 3.78 -6.73 14.94
N ARG A 275 3.90 -7.27 16.16
CA ARG A 275 4.55 -6.58 17.28
C ARG A 275 5.99 -6.13 17.01
N GLU A 276 6.64 -6.70 16.01
CA GLU A 276 8.04 -6.41 15.63
C GLU A 276 8.16 -5.27 14.61
N TYR A 277 7.10 -4.99 13.86
CA TYR A 277 7.14 -3.98 12.80
C TYR A 277 7.32 -2.53 13.27
N PRO A 278 6.85 -2.11 14.46
CA PRO A 278 7.16 -0.78 14.97
C PRO A 278 8.67 -0.55 15.18
N GLU A 279 9.43 -1.58 15.59
CA GLU A 279 10.88 -1.48 15.73
C GLU A 279 11.57 -1.42 14.37
N LYS A 280 11.15 -2.27 13.42
CA LYS A 280 11.63 -2.23 12.03
C LYS A 280 11.39 -0.85 11.39
N ALA A 281 10.22 -0.25 11.64
CA ALA A 281 9.92 1.09 11.16
C ALA A 281 10.86 2.13 11.75
N GLN A 282 11.16 2.08 13.06
CA GLN A 282 12.13 2.99 13.67
C GLN A 282 13.53 2.89 13.05
N ILE A 283 13.96 1.69 12.64
CA ILE A 283 15.23 1.48 11.95
C ILE A 283 15.21 2.17 10.58
N LEU A 284 14.17 1.94 9.78
CA LEU A 284 13.98 2.63 8.51
C LEU A 284 14.02 4.15 8.69
N LEU A 285 13.31 4.71 9.68
CA LEU A 285 13.28 6.15 9.90
C LEU A 285 14.64 6.72 10.31
N LYS A 286 15.43 5.97 11.10
CA LYS A 286 16.80 6.35 11.44
C LYS A 286 17.70 6.34 10.22
N PHE A 287 17.57 5.33 9.36
CA PHE A 287 18.34 5.22 8.12
C PHE A 287 18.07 6.39 7.19
N VAL A 288 16.79 6.70 6.92
CA VAL A 288 16.39 7.82 6.05
C VAL A 288 16.94 9.15 6.57
N ARG A 289 16.85 9.40 7.88
CA ARG A 289 17.42 10.61 8.49
C ARG A 289 18.94 10.66 8.38
N LEU A 290 19.63 9.54 8.54
CA LEU A 290 21.09 9.47 8.43
C LEU A 290 21.54 9.68 6.97
N ALA A 291 20.87 9.06 6.01
CA ALA A 291 21.15 9.24 4.58
C ALA A 291 21.08 10.72 4.19
N ASN A 292 20.06 11.44 4.65
CA ASN A 292 19.92 12.87 4.40
C ASN A 292 21.05 13.72 5.01
N VAL A 293 21.59 13.33 6.18
CA VAL A 293 22.73 14.04 6.80
C VAL A 293 24.02 13.83 6.01
N LEU A 294 24.19 12.64 5.42
CA LEU A 294 25.37 12.29 4.63
C LEU A 294 25.31 12.84 3.19
N ASP A 295 24.10 13.11 2.69
CA ASP A 295 23.82 13.63 1.34
C ASP A 295 23.85 15.17 1.27
N VAL A 296 24.41 15.88 2.26
CA VAL A 296 24.60 17.33 2.19
C VAL A 296 25.89 17.62 1.41
N PRO A 297 25.83 18.02 0.13
CA PRO A 297 27.03 18.44 -0.59
C PRO A 297 27.63 19.68 0.10
N GLY A 298 28.96 19.71 0.24
CA GLY A 298 29.64 20.93 0.65
C GLY A 298 29.35 22.05 -0.38
N GLU A 299 29.17 23.29 0.10
CA GLU A 299 28.78 24.47 -0.69
C GLU A 299 29.64 24.72 -1.96
N ASP A 300 30.81 24.09 -2.09
CA ASP A 300 31.76 24.27 -3.18
C ASP A 300 31.71 23.19 -4.31
N GLN A 301 30.78 22.23 -4.30
CA GLN A 301 30.74 21.12 -5.28
C GLN A 301 29.54 21.15 -6.26
N PHE A 302 29.21 22.33 -6.79
CA PHE A 302 28.14 22.49 -7.80
C PHE A 302 28.64 22.59 -9.27
N PRO A 303 29.23 21.54 -9.88
CA PRO A 303 29.18 21.43 -11.33
C PRO A 303 28.47 20.13 -11.74
N ASP A 304 27.37 20.28 -12.49
CA ASP A 304 26.60 19.21 -13.17
C ASP A 304 25.79 18.23 -12.30
N TYR A 305 24.80 18.75 -11.56
CA TYR A 305 23.71 17.90 -11.06
C TYR A 305 22.83 17.42 -12.23
N SER A 306 22.79 16.12 -12.47
CA SER A 306 21.77 15.52 -13.34
C SER A 306 20.38 15.68 -12.70
N MET A 307 19.32 15.71 -13.53
CA MET A 307 17.93 15.71 -13.03
C MET A 307 17.65 14.55 -12.07
N GLU A 308 18.27 13.39 -12.33
CA GLU A 308 18.17 12.20 -11.47
C GLU A 308 18.76 12.43 -10.08
N ASN A 309 19.90 13.11 -9.97
CA ASN A 309 20.51 13.43 -8.68
C ASN A 309 19.65 14.44 -7.89
N MET A 310 19.06 15.42 -8.57
CA MET A 310 18.11 16.35 -7.94
C MET A 310 16.85 15.63 -7.45
N GLU A 311 16.36 14.62 -8.19
CA GLU A 311 15.20 13.81 -7.82
C GLU A 311 15.50 13.00 -6.56
N ASN A 312 16.63 12.30 -6.56
CA ASN A 312 17.05 11.49 -5.42
C ASN A 312 17.28 12.34 -4.16
N HIS A 313 17.86 13.54 -4.30
CA HIS A 313 18.04 14.45 -3.18
C HIS A 313 16.70 14.93 -2.61
N ALA A 314 15.79 15.42 -3.45
CA ALA A 314 14.47 15.89 -3.01
C ALA A 314 13.63 14.79 -2.35
N ILE A 315 13.68 13.57 -2.89
CA ILE A 315 13.03 12.39 -2.33
C ILE A 315 13.59 12.06 -0.94
N THR A 316 14.91 12.12 -0.77
CA THR A 316 15.59 11.81 0.50
C THR A 316 15.31 12.88 1.55
N GLU A 317 15.39 14.16 1.17
CA GLU A 317 15.11 15.30 2.04
C GLU A 317 13.66 15.29 2.53
N MET A 318 12.69 15.08 1.62
CA MET A 318 11.28 15.00 1.99
C MET A 318 11.03 13.87 2.99
N ALA A 319 11.59 12.69 2.76
CA ALA A 319 11.42 11.56 3.66
C ALA A 319 12.10 11.77 5.02
N ALA A 320 13.21 12.51 5.08
CA ALA A 320 13.85 12.85 6.36
C ALA A 320 13.00 13.80 7.22
N ASN A 321 12.33 14.76 6.58
CA ASN A 321 11.49 15.77 7.23
C ASN A 321 10.07 15.24 7.54
N ASN A 322 9.50 14.44 6.63
CA ASN A 322 8.18 13.83 6.77
C ASN A 322 8.23 12.33 6.39
N PRO A 323 8.67 11.45 7.30
CA PRO A 323 8.90 10.03 6.99
C PRO A 323 7.65 9.26 6.56
N TRP A 324 6.46 9.78 6.84
CA TRP A 324 5.20 9.13 6.44
C TRP A 324 4.97 9.15 4.93
N VAL A 325 5.63 10.06 4.21
CA VAL A 325 5.56 10.16 2.74
C VAL A 325 5.94 8.84 2.05
N ILE A 326 6.84 8.05 2.67
CA ILE A 326 7.30 6.75 2.16
C ILE A 326 6.13 5.80 1.98
N PHE A 327 5.17 5.82 2.92
CA PHE A 327 3.99 4.96 2.89
C PHE A 327 2.86 5.50 2.02
N ALA A 328 2.80 6.80 1.81
CA ALA A 328 1.84 7.40 0.89
C ALA A 328 2.26 7.18 -0.57
N LEU A 329 3.57 7.15 -0.84
CA LEU A 329 4.18 7.07 -2.16
C LEU A 329 5.01 5.79 -2.42
N PRO A 330 4.50 4.58 -2.15
CA PRO A 330 5.25 3.32 -2.31
C PRO A 330 5.59 2.97 -3.77
N GLY A 331 5.10 3.72 -4.76
CA GLY A 331 5.52 3.60 -6.16
C GLY A 331 6.82 4.31 -6.49
N GLN A 332 7.24 5.28 -5.67
CA GLN A 332 8.54 5.94 -5.82
C GLN A 332 9.64 4.88 -5.70
N PRO A 333 10.54 4.74 -6.69
CA PRO A 333 11.53 3.66 -6.70
C PRO A 333 12.36 3.56 -5.42
N HIS A 334 12.79 4.70 -4.89
CA HIS A 334 13.55 4.75 -3.65
C HIS A 334 12.73 4.27 -2.43
N TYR A 335 11.50 4.75 -2.29
CA TYR A 335 10.63 4.37 -1.17
C TYR A 335 10.21 2.91 -1.26
N ARG A 336 9.91 2.41 -2.46
CA ARG A 336 9.61 0.99 -2.69
C ARG A 336 10.76 0.09 -2.24
N ASN A 337 11.99 0.44 -2.62
CA ASN A 337 13.17 -0.33 -2.22
C ASN A 337 13.32 -0.34 -0.69
N LEU A 338 13.25 0.84 -0.05
CA LEU A 338 13.31 0.96 1.40
C LEU A 338 12.22 0.15 2.11
N LEU A 339 10.98 0.21 1.63
CA LEU A 339 9.87 -0.57 2.18
C LEU A 339 10.10 -2.07 1.96
N GLY A 340 10.54 -2.48 0.78
CA GLY A 340 10.86 -3.87 0.47
C GLY A 340 11.94 -4.44 1.38
N HIS A 341 13.01 -3.67 1.64
CA HIS A 341 14.16 -4.11 2.41
C HIS A 341 13.90 -4.07 3.93
N TYR A 342 13.38 -2.96 4.46
CA TYR A 342 13.21 -2.78 5.91
C TYR A 342 11.85 -3.24 6.43
N LEU A 343 10.82 -3.23 5.57
CA LEU A 343 9.42 -3.53 5.91
C LEU A 343 8.83 -4.53 4.91
N ALA A 344 9.62 -5.56 4.55
CA ALA A 344 9.15 -6.67 3.75
C ALA A 344 7.91 -7.34 4.39
N PRO A 345 6.98 -7.89 3.60
CA PRO A 345 5.98 -8.82 4.09
C PRO A 345 6.62 -9.96 4.91
N PRO A 346 5.97 -10.43 5.98
CA PRO A 346 6.56 -11.42 6.87
C PRO A 346 6.70 -12.78 6.19
N ASN A 347 5.69 -13.18 5.40
CA ASN A 347 5.77 -14.40 4.59
C ASN A 347 5.10 -14.22 3.23
N VAL A 348 5.66 -14.91 2.24
CA VAL A 348 5.11 -15.03 0.90
C VAL A 348 5.08 -16.50 0.52
N ASN A 349 3.87 -17.04 0.37
CA ASN A 349 3.63 -18.40 -0.10
C ASN A 349 3.49 -18.40 -1.62
N PHE A 350 4.49 -18.95 -2.30
CA PHE A 350 4.40 -19.30 -3.71
C PHE A 350 3.92 -20.73 -3.87
N ARG A 351 3.54 -21.11 -5.10
CA ARG A 351 3.11 -22.48 -5.40
C ARG A 351 4.16 -23.54 -5.07
N ASN A 352 5.44 -23.22 -5.19
CA ASN A 352 6.58 -24.14 -5.04
C ASN A 352 7.49 -23.80 -3.85
N PHE A 353 7.30 -22.67 -3.16
CA PHE A 353 8.24 -22.15 -2.18
C PHE A 353 7.55 -21.25 -1.16
N THR A 354 7.99 -21.25 0.09
CA THR A 354 7.58 -20.25 1.09
C THR A 354 8.79 -19.38 1.42
N TYR A 355 8.70 -18.10 1.09
CA TYR A 355 9.66 -17.10 1.53
C TYR A 355 9.23 -16.54 2.88
N SER A 356 10.16 -16.42 3.83
CA SER A 356 9.91 -15.81 5.14
C SER A 356 11.01 -14.79 5.43
N SER A 357 10.62 -13.57 5.77
CA SER A 357 11.59 -12.52 6.08
C SER A 357 12.20 -12.70 7.47
N SER A 358 13.40 -12.17 7.64
CA SER A 358 14.10 -12.19 8.94
C SER A 358 13.33 -11.36 9.97
N ARG A 359 13.19 -11.90 11.19
CA ARG A 359 12.65 -11.14 12.33
C ARG A 359 13.63 -10.06 12.80
N ILE A 360 14.93 -10.36 12.74
CA ILE A 360 16.00 -9.43 13.11
C ILE A 360 16.22 -8.44 11.97
N SER A 361 16.10 -7.14 12.27
CA SER A 361 16.54 -6.06 11.41
C SER A 361 17.79 -5.45 12.04
N ASN A 362 18.98 -5.90 11.62
CA ASN A 362 20.22 -5.27 12.05
C ASN A 362 20.62 -4.25 10.98
N MET A 363 20.62 -2.96 11.35
CA MET A 363 20.94 -1.82 10.49
C MET A 363 22.36 -1.87 9.86
N TRP A 364 23.23 -2.81 10.30
CA TRP A 364 24.66 -2.85 9.98
C TRP A 364 25.24 -4.26 9.72
N GLU A 365 24.45 -5.33 9.77
CA GLU A 365 24.97 -6.69 9.51
C GLU A 365 24.63 -7.14 8.09
N SER A 366 25.17 -6.46 7.07
CA SER A 366 24.87 -6.82 5.67
C SER A 366 25.71 -7.97 5.11
N GLU A 367 26.80 -8.44 5.74
CA GLU A 367 27.70 -9.38 5.03
C GLU A 367 28.35 -10.52 5.84
N TYR A 368 28.19 -10.61 7.18
CA TYR A 368 29.04 -11.52 7.98
C TYR A 368 28.36 -12.51 8.93
N ARG A 369 27.07 -12.82 8.77
CA ARG A 369 26.44 -13.93 9.52
C ARG A 369 25.69 -14.91 8.60
N THR A 370 26.47 -15.73 7.91
CA THR A 370 26.00 -16.98 7.28
C THR A 370 25.94 -18.16 8.26
N ASN A 371 25.75 -17.91 9.56
CA ASN A 371 25.73 -18.99 10.56
C ASN A 371 24.40 -19.02 11.34
N GLU A 372 23.58 -20.01 10.94
CA GLU A 372 22.67 -20.82 11.75
C GLU A 372 21.67 -20.11 12.69
N SER A 373 20.39 -20.17 12.28
CA SER A 373 19.15 -19.86 13.05
C SER A 373 18.76 -18.38 13.20
N ALA A 374 18.82 -17.58 12.13
CA ALA A 374 18.01 -16.37 12.10
C ALA A 374 16.54 -16.76 12.31
N GLU A 375 15.92 -16.32 13.42
CA GLU A 375 14.51 -16.58 13.66
C GLU A 375 13.68 -15.94 12.54
N THR A 376 12.96 -16.74 11.77
CA THR A 376 12.05 -16.28 10.71
C THR A 376 10.61 -16.22 11.22
N PHE A 377 9.73 -15.55 10.49
CA PHE A 377 8.30 -15.51 10.80
C PHE A 377 7.58 -16.83 10.51
N GLU A 378 8.19 -17.74 9.75
CA GLU A 378 7.56 -18.96 9.23
C GLU A 378 6.89 -19.80 10.33
N SER A 379 7.64 -20.14 11.38
CA SER A 379 7.12 -20.99 12.47
C SER A 379 5.95 -20.37 13.23
N ALA A 380 5.98 -19.04 13.46
CA ALA A 380 4.90 -18.30 14.08
C ALA A 380 3.67 -18.24 13.17
N SER A 381 3.90 -18.13 11.86
CA SER A 381 2.87 -17.96 10.84
C SER A 381 2.13 -19.27 10.56
N ILE A 382 2.82 -20.41 10.57
CA ILE A 382 2.19 -21.74 10.47
C ILE A 382 1.19 -21.95 11.61
N LYS A 383 1.63 -21.74 12.86
CA LYS A 383 0.77 -21.88 14.05
C LYS A 383 -0.42 -20.92 14.01
N LEU A 384 -0.18 -19.68 13.59
CA LEU A 384 -1.23 -18.67 13.47
C LEU A 384 -2.23 -19.01 12.36
N THR A 385 -1.78 -19.50 11.22
CA THR A 385 -2.64 -19.93 10.10
C THR A 385 -3.58 -21.05 10.52
N GLU A 386 -3.08 -22.01 11.29
CA GLU A 386 -3.92 -23.09 11.84
C GLU A 386 -5.03 -22.55 12.77
N LYS A 387 -4.68 -21.62 13.66
CA LYS A 387 -5.66 -20.95 14.54
C LYS A 387 -6.69 -20.16 13.74
N ILE A 388 -6.26 -19.41 12.74
CA ILE A 388 -7.15 -18.65 11.86
C ILE A 388 -8.10 -19.61 11.13
N ARG A 389 -7.60 -20.73 10.58
CA ARG A 389 -8.44 -21.74 9.90
C ARG A 389 -9.53 -22.26 10.83
N ARG A 390 -9.17 -22.66 12.06
CA ARG A 390 -10.11 -23.14 13.08
C ARG A 390 -11.14 -22.07 13.44
N PHE A 391 -10.70 -20.83 13.66
CA PHE A 391 -11.57 -19.70 13.92
C PHE A 391 -12.57 -19.45 12.78
N ARG A 392 -12.12 -19.43 11.52
CA ARG A 392 -13.00 -19.24 10.35
C ARG A 392 -13.98 -20.40 10.17
N ALA A 393 -13.57 -21.63 10.45
CA ALA A 393 -14.43 -22.81 10.47
C ALA A 393 -15.53 -22.67 11.53
N ALA A 394 -15.17 -22.26 12.75
CA ALA A 394 -16.10 -22.02 13.85
C ALA A 394 -17.07 -20.85 13.56
N GLU A 395 -16.60 -19.73 12.98
CA GLU A 395 -17.47 -18.64 12.52
C GLU A 395 -18.50 -19.14 11.51
N LYS A 396 -18.07 -19.99 10.56
CA LYS A 396 -18.97 -20.56 9.55
C LYS A 396 -20.00 -21.47 10.20
N ALA A 397 -19.60 -22.34 11.12
CA ALA A 397 -20.52 -23.22 11.85
C ALA A 397 -21.54 -22.42 12.67
N HIS A 398 -21.07 -21.41 13.42
CA HIS A 398 -21.92 -20.52 14.19
C HIS A 398 -22.97 -19.82 13.32
N SER A 399 -22.57 -19.31 12.14
CA SER A 399 -23.49 -18.65 11.20
C SER A 399 -24.59 -19.57 10.66
N LEU A 400 -24.36 -20.89 10.71
CA LEU A 400 -25.30 -21.92 10.27
C LEU A 400 -26.10 -22.54 11.44
N GLY A 401 -25.88 -22.07 12.68
CA GLY A 401 -26.50 -22.65 13.89
C GLY A 401 -25.98 -24.05 14.23
N LEU A 402 -24.76 -24.38 13.80
CA LEU A 402 -24.10 -25.66 14.06
C LEU A 402 -23.12 -25.56 15.27
N PRO A 403 -22.73 -26.69 15.88
CA PRO A 403 -21.62 -26.74 16.83
C PRO A 403 -20.33 -26.17 16.23
N LEU A 404 -19.52 -25.46 17.03
CA LEU A 404 -18.34 -24.72 16.54
C LEU A 404 -17.27 -25.62 15.90
N ASP A 405 -17.22 -26.90 16.26
CA ASP A 405 -16.29 -27.91 15.76
C ASP A 405 -16.78 -28.65 14.50
N ALA A 406 -17.93 -28.26 13.94
CA ALA A 406 -18.56 -28.99 12.83
C ALA A 406 -17.73 -29.08 11.54
N PHE A 407 -16.68 -28.26 11.39
CA PHE A 407 -15.85 -28.17 10.19
C PHE A 407 -14.33 -28.28 10.47
N GLU A 408 -13.91 -28.70 11.66
CA GLU A 408 -12.47 -28.75 12.04
C GLU A 408 -11.65 -29.81 11.28
#